data_AF-A0A5S6QU58-F1
#
_entry.id   AF-A0A5S6QU58-F1
#
_cell.length_a   1.000
_cell.length_b   1.000
_cell.length_c   1.000
_cell.angle_alpha   90.00
_cell.angle_beta   90.00
_cell.angle_gamma   90.00
#
_symmetry.space_group_name_H-M   'P 1'
#
loop_
_entity.id
_entity.type
_entity.pdbx_description
1 polymer ?
#
loop_
_entity_poly.entity_id
_entity_poly.type
_entity_poly.pdbx_seq_one_letter_code
_entity_poly.pdbx_strand_id
1 'polypeptide(L)'
;MGVDQLRKWSFVNRVVELRCTPYFPPRKESFAKARMVVRPIEMRWKIRILPTFLCATGFTLACAVFMLLFSIPRSHVVHIPSTEQTAGLHYAIVVDAGSSGSRLYLYRCDYDRQTVKSILRVSPLLGRDGEPIVKKKNPGLSSFAKDPEKAVAYMKGLIDGSLDYIPKESVKQTSLFVLATAGMRLLPVEQSTKVIKALQRALPTLYDFIVSETNIEVITGKWEGIYAWVSINYVLGRFDNGRTSSSEFPTLTPPNSLLNGRISTAGVLDLGGASLQVAYEVKREAVHGLVDESFYQEINLGCNDTSPSFKFTVFVNTYLGYGANTAVELYESWLAKTSLKTLGNGNSRYAYDMPSCLASMRLINHTSKQLIGSLCL
;
A
#
# COMPACT_ATOMS: atom_id res chain seq x y z
N MET A 1 -0.76 -7.65 26.02
CA MET A 1 0.52 -7.71 25.28
C MET A 1 0.47 -6.63 24.21
N GLY A 2 0.89 -5.43 24.58
CA GLY A 2 0.62 -4.21 23.84
C GLY A 2 1.83 -3.28 23.87
N VAL A 3 1.84 -2.34 22.92
CA VAL A 3 2.77 -1.20 22.80
C VAL A 3 4.20 -1.54 22.36
N ASP A 4 4.79 -2.68 22.71
CA ASP A 4 6.18 -3.00 22.34
C ASP A 4 6.40 -3.48 20.90
N GLN A 5 5.35 -3.98 20.22
CA GLN A 5 5.40 -4.32 18.80
C GLN A 5 5.44 -3.07 17.90
N LEU A 6 4.90 -1.93 18.35
CA LEU A 6 4.88 -0.68 17.55
C LEU A 6 6.23 0.05 17.53
N ARG A 7 7.12 -0.15 18.52
CA ARG A 7 8.48 0.41 18.48
C ARG A 7 9.37 -0.23 17.42
N LYS A 8 9.04 -1.43 16.94
CA LYS A 8 9.81 -2.12 15.90
C LYS A 8 9.39 -1.75 14.47
N TRP A 9 8.27 -1.06 14.31
CA TRP A 9 7.79 -0.53 13.02
C TRP A 9 8.35 0.85 12.67
N SER A 10 8.96 1.57 13.62
CA SER A 10 9.51 2.91 13.38
C SER A 10 10.97 2.85 12.91
N PHE A 11 11.19 2.57 11.63
CA PHE A 11 12.43 2.98 10.97
C PHE A 11 12.23 3.52 9.55
N VAL A 12 11.07 4.10 9.26
CA VAL A 12 10.87 5.11 8.20
C VAL A 12 9.67 5.96 8.64
N ASN A 13 9.82 7.29 8.67
CA ASN A 13 8.82 8.30 9.04
C ASN A 13 8.50 8.44 10.54
N ARG A 14 9.13 9.45 11.16
CA ARG A 14 8.74 9.99 12.48
C ARG A 14 7.38 10.68 12.36
N VAL A 15 6.35 10.09 12.95
CA VAL A 15 5.05 10.74 13.20
C VAL A 15 5.25 11.72 14.35
N VAL A 16 5.14 13.03 14.09
CA VAL A 16 5.08 14.05 15.15
C VAL A 16 3.61 14.39 15.37
N GLU A 17 3.03 13.89 16.46
CA GLU A 17 1.65 14.20 16.88
C GLU A 17 1.68 15.47 17.75
N LEU A 18 1.25 16.62 17.21
CA LEU A 18 1.00 17.84 17.99
C LEU A 18 -0.42 17.77 18.57
N ARG A 19 -0.56 17.59 19.88
CA ARG A 19 -1.84 17.60 20.59
C ARG A 19 -2.18 18.99 21.11
N CYS A 20 -3.21 19.62 20.58
CA CYS A 20 -3.95 20.69 21.25
C CYS A 20 -5.25 20.11 21.81
N THR A 21 -5.48 20.25 23.11
CA THR A 21 -6.72 19.83 23.77
C THR A 21 -7.57 21.04 24.13
N PRO A 22 -8.89 21.00 23.86
CA PRO A 22 -9.85 21.77 24.62
C PRO A 22 -10.80 20.86 25.41
N TYR A 23 -11.05 21.27 26.65
CA TYR A 23 -11.90 20.66 27.66
C TYR A 23 -13.37 21.06 27.46
N PHE A 24 -14.33 20.11 27.54
CA PHE A 24 -15.76 20.42 27.71
C PHE A 24 -16.49 19.38 28.59
N PRO A 25 -17.47 19.79 29.42
CA PRO A 25 -18.09 18.98 30.49
C PRO A 25 -19.35 18.20 30.03
N PRO A 26 -19.87 17.25 30.84
CA PRO A 26 -20.80 16.22 30.38
C PRO A 26 -22.28 16.68 30.39
N ARG A 27 -23.07 16.13 29.45
CA ARG A 27 -24.52 16.32 29.33
C ARG A 27 -25.26 15.03 29.75
N LYS A 28 -26.32 15.19 30.55
CA LYS A 28 -27.14 14.12 31.14
C LYS A 28 -28.01 13.39 30.11
N GLU A 29 -28.10 12.06 30.23
CA GLU A 29 -29.06 11.20 29.53
C GLU A 29 -30.38 11.07 30.31
N SER A 30 -31.48 10.89 29.58
CA SER A 30 -32.77 10.46 30.14
C SER A 30 -33.35 9.31 29.32
N PHE A 31 -33.58 8.17 29.98
CA PHE A 31 -34.21 6.97 29.46
C PHE A 31 -35.74 7.10 29.39
N ALA A 32 -36.37 6.61 28.32
CA ALA A 32 -37.81 6.38 28.22
C ALA A 32 -38.12 4.89 28.00
N LYS A 33 -39.03 4.36 28.82
CA LYS A 33 -39.55 2.97 28.83
C LYS A 33 -40.55 2.72 27.69
N ALA A 34 -40.40 1.59 27.00
CA ALA A 34 -41.43 1.05 26.10
C ALA A 34 -42.33 0.04 26.82
N ARG A 35 -43.65 0.11 26.57
CA ARG A 35 -44.69 -0.79 27.12
C ARG A 35 -45.24 -1.66 25.99
N MET A 36 -45.28 -2.97 26.22
CA MET A 36 -45.71 -4.01 25.27
C MET A 36 -47.23 -4.21 25.35
N VAL A 37 -47.93 -4.34 24.21
CA VAL A 37 -49.37 -4.64 24.11
C VAL A 37 -49.55 -5.92 23.30
N VAL A 38 -50.23 -6.91 23.89
CA VAL A 38 -50.60 -8.20 23.27
C VAL A 38 -52.05 -8.12 22.76
N ARG A 39 -52.34 -8.72 21.60
CA ARG A 39 -53.72 -8.97 21.12
C ARG A 39 -53.93 -10.47 20.83
N PRO A 40 -55.12 -11.03 21.09
CA PRO A 40 -55.40 -12.46 20.88
C PRO A 40 -55.88 -12.77 19.45
N ILE A 41 -55.65 -14.03 19.06
CA ILE A 41 -55.98 -14.65 17.76
C ILE A 41 -57.21 -15.56 17.95
N GLU A 42 -58.23 -15.39 17.12
CA GLU A 42 -59.43 -16.26 17.04
C GLU A 42 -59.28 -17.22 15.85
N MET A 43 -59.40 -18.53 16.11
CA MET A 43 -59.45 -19.60 15.09
C MET A 43 -60.90 -20.02 14.85
N ARG A 44 -61.29 -20.21 13.59
CA ARG A 44 -62.53 -20.93 13.23
C ARG A 44 -62.26 -22.00 12.18
N TRP A 45 -62.47 -23.25 12.58
CA TRP A 45 -62.49 -24.43 11.73
C TRP A 45 -63.90 -24.64 11.15
N LYS A 46 -64.01 -25.03 9.87
CA LYS A 46 -65.22 -25.64 9.32
C LYS A 46 -64.85 -26.92 8.56
N ILE A 47 -65.31 -28.04 9.11
CA ILE A 47 -65.27 -29.37 8.52
C ILE A 47 -66.47 -29.52 7.57
N ARG A 48 -66.26 -30.09 6.39
CA ARG A 48 -67.32 -30.67 5.55
C ARG A 48 -66.86 -32.03 5.03
N ILE A 49 -67.73 -33.02 5.21
CA ILE A 49 -67.57 -34.44 4.87
C ILE A 49 -68.36 -34.73 3.58
N LEU A 50 -67.95 -35.80 2.86
CA LEU A 50 -68.61 -36.62 1.81
C LEU A 50 -68.15 -36.40 0.34
N PRO A 51 -68.19 -37.44 -0.56
CA PRO A 51 -68.09 -38.89 -0.36
C PRO A 51 -66.87 -39.51 -1.09
N THR A 52 -66.17 -40.39 -0.37
CA THR A 52 -65.24 -41.41 -0.88
C THR A 52 -66.00 -42.44 -1.71
N PHE A 53 -65.67 -42.67 -2.98
CA PHE A 53 -65.70 -44.00 -3.64
C PHE A 53 -65.14 -44.05 -5.09
N LEU A 54 -64.60 -42.96 -5.66
CA LEU A 54 -63.88 -42.99 -6.95
C LEU A 54 -62.34 -42.89 -6.86
N CYS A 55 -61.76 -42.79 -5.67
CA CYS A 55 -60.34 -42.45 -5.47
C CYS A 55 -59.38 -43.68 -5.47
N ALA A 56 -59.89 -44.89 -5.32
CA ALA A 56 -59.04 -46.06 -5.08
C ALA A 56 -58.37 -46.64 -6.34
N THR A 57 -58.89 -46.37 -7.54
CA THR A 57 -58.33 -46.89 -8.81
C THR A 57 -57.36 -45.93 -9.49
N GLY A 58 -57.45 -44.62 -9.21
CA GLY A 58 -56.52 -43.62 -9.74
C GLY A 58 -55.19 -43.57 -9.00
N PHE A 59 -55.18 -43.88 -7.69
CA PHE A 59 -53.98 -43.81 -6.87
C PHE A 59 -52.97 -44.93 -7.16
N THR A 60 -53.45 -46.13 -7.50
CA THR A 60 -52.59 -47.28 -7.80
C THR A 60 -51.86 -47.13 -9.14
N LEU A 61 -52.51 -46.54 -10.15
CA LEU A 61 -51.89 -46.29 -11.46
C LEU A 61 -50.79 -45.21 -11.37
N ALA A 62 -51.03 -44.16 -10.58
CA ALA A 62 -50.04 -43.11 -10.34
C ALA A 62 -48.79 -43.61 -9.60
N CYS A 63 -48.96 -44.50 -8.61
CA CYS A 63 -47.84 -45.11 -7.90
C CYS A 63 -47.00 -46.04 -8.80
N ALA A 64 -47.63 -46.78 -9.72
CA ALA A 64 -46.91 -47.68 -10.64
C ALA A 64 -46.04 -46.90 -11.66
N VAL A 65 -46.57 -45.79 -12.21
CA VAL A 65 -45.81 -44.90 -13.10
C VAL A 65 -44.66 -44.22 -12.35
N PHE A 66 -44.88 -43.82 -11.10
CA PHE A 66 -43.83 -43.27 -10.26
C PHE A 66 -42.71 -44.31 -10.02
N MET A 67 -43.05 -45.54 -9.65
CA MET A 67 -42.03 -46.59 -9.43
C MET A 67 -41.24 -46.95 -10.69
N LEU A 68 -41.87 -46.90 -11.88
CA LEU A 68 -41.20 -47.12 -13.17
C LEU A 68 -40.27 -45.97 -13.57
N LEU A 69 -40.62 -44.71 -13.27
CA LEU A 69 -39.76 -43.55 -13.52
C LEU A 69 -38.53 -43.48 -12.61
N PHE A 70 -38.57 -44.09 -11.42
CA PHE A 70 -37.47 -44.11 -10.45
C PHE A 70 -36.62 -45.40 -10.49
N SER A 71 -36.97 -46.39 -11.31
CA SER A 71 -36.22 -47.65 -11.46
C SER A 71 -35.19 -47.65 -12.60
N ILE A 72 -35.02 -46.54 -13.32
CA ILE A 72 -33.89 -46.37 -14.25
C ILE A 72 -32.67 -45.96 -13.42
N PRO A 73 -31.56 -46.72 -13.41
CA PRO A 73 -30.36 -46.34 -12.69
C PRO A 73 -29.86 -45.00 -13.25
N ARG A 74 -30.09 -43.94 -12.48
CA ARG A 74 -29.55 -42.61 -12.72
C ARG A 74 -28.03 -42.80 -12.65
N SER A 75 -27.36 -42.74 -13.79
CA SER A 75 -25.90 -42.66 -13.83
C SER A 75 -25.48 -41.60 -12.84
N HIS A 76 -24.79 -42.04 -11.77
CA HIS A 76 -24.16 -41.13 -10.84
C HIS A 76 -23.12 -40.37 -11.66
N VAL A 77 -23.53 -39.23 -12.21
CA VAL A 77 -22.62 -38.12 -12.40
C VAL A 77 -22.14 -37.83 -10.98
N VAL A 78 -20.96 -38.33 -10.67
CA VAL A 78 -20.16 -37.85 -9.57
C VAL A 78 -20.03 -36.36 -9.85
N HIS A 79 -20.93 -35.57 -9.25
CA HIS A 79 -20.61 -34.19 -8.94
C HIS A 79 -19.42 -34.29 -8.02
N ILE A 80 -18.22 -34.28 -8.61
CA ILE A 80 -17.05 -33.73 -7.96
C ILE A 80 -17.57 -32.40 -7.42
N PRO A 81 -17.58 -32.17 -6.10
CA PRO A 81 -17.85 -30.83 -5.61
C PRO A 81 -16.83 -30.00 -6.36
N SER A 82 -17.30 -29.15 -7.28
CA SER A 82 -16.45 -28.09 -7.82
C SER A 82 -15.86 -27.48 -6.58
N THR A 83 -14.57 -27.69 -6.37
CA THR A 83 -13.80 -27.08 -5.30
C THR A 83 -14.39 -25.71 -5.14
N GLU A 84 -14.99 -25.41 -3.98
CA GLU A 84 -15.14 -24.02 -3.59
C GLU A 84 -13.74 -23.46 -3.77
N GLN A 85 -13.53 -22.71 -4.85
CA GLN A 85 -12.26 -22.07 -5.13
C GLN A 85 -12.22 -20.87 -4.19
N THR A 86 -12.04 -21.23 -2.93
CA THR A 86 -11.85 -20.42 -1.74
C THR A 86 -10.58 -19.61 -1.99
N ALA A 87 -10.73 -18.29 -2.06
CA ALA A 87 -9.67 -17.27 -2.13
C ALA A 87 -8.41 -17.61 -2.97
N GLY A 88 -8.22 -16.92 -4.09
CA GLY A 88 -6.96 -16.99 -4.84
C GLY A 88 -5.84 -16.34 -4.04
N LEU A 89 -4.87 -17.13 -3.59
CA LEU A 89 -3.67 -16.63 -2.93
C LEU A 89 -2.64 -16.19 -3.96
N HIS A 90 -2.32 -14.91 -3.99
CA HIS A 90 -1.33 -14.33 -4.88
C HIS A 90 -0.16 -13.74 -4.10
N TYR A 91 0.99 -13.60 -4.76
CA TYR A 91 2.17 -12.97 -4.18
C TYR A 91 2.62 -11.82 -5.08
N ALA A 92 3.21 -10.80 -4.47
CA ALA A 92 3.78 -9.67 -5.19
C ALA A 92 5.13 -9.30 -4.59
N ILE A 93 6.13 -9.16 -5.46
CA ILE A 93 7.44 -8.61 -5.15
C ILE A 93 7.43 -7.14 -5.57
N VAL A 94 7.74 -6.23 -4.64
CA VAL A 94 7.90 -4.81 -4.95
C VAL A 94 9.32 -4.39 -4.58
N VAL A 95 10.07 -3.94 -5.59
CA VAL A 95 11.40 -3.35 -5.41
C VAL A 95 11.28 -1.84 -5.45
N ASP A 96 11.45 -1.20 -4.30
CA ASP A 96 11.67 0.24 -4.19
C ASP A 96 13.13 0.55 -4.53
N ALA A 97 13.37 1.14 -5.70
CA ALA A 97 14.69 1.54 -6.17
C ALA A 97 14.97 3.02 -5.86
N GLY A 98 15.24 3.28 -4.57
CA GLY A 98 15.59 4.58 -4.04
C GLY A 98 16.99 5.09 -4.38
N SER A 99 17.25 6.36 -4.07
CA SER A 99 18.54 7.03 -4.35
C SER A 99 19.71 6.46 -3.56
N SER A 100 19.50 6.08 -2.30
CA SER A 100 20.57 5.55 -1.42
C SER A 100 20.77 4.04 -1.56
N GLY A 101 19.77 3.33 -2.06
CA GLY A 101 19.73 1.87 -2.10
C GLY A 101 18.37 1.35 -2.55
N SER A 102 18.31 0.07 -2.88
CA SER A 102 17.09 -0.63 -3.26
C SER A 102 16.61 -1.56 -2.16
N ARG A 103 15.28 -1.66 -2.00
CA ARG A 103 14.63 -2.50 -0.99
C ARG A 103 13.58 -3.36 -1.67
N LEU A 104 13.67 -4.66 -1.48
CA LEU A 104 12.67 -5.63 -1.94
C LEU A 104 11.74 -5.96 -0.78
N TYR A 105 10.44 -5.85 -1.03
CA TYR A 105 9.36 -6.25 -0.15
C TYR A 105 8.58 -7.37 -0.80
N LEU A 106 8.22 -8.39 -0.02
CA LEU A 106 7.38 -9.49 -0.47
C LEU A 106 6.01 -9.40 0.21
N TYR A 107 4.95 -9.45 -0.59
CA TYR A 107 3.59 -9.34 -0.14
C TYR A 107 2.79 -10.59 -0.50
N ARG A 108 1.84 -10.90 0.37
CA ARG A 108 0.75 -11.83 0.16
C ARG A 108 -0.51 -11.03 -0.15
N CYS A 109 -1.21 -11.41 -1.22
CA CYS A 109 -2.44 -10.80 -1.68
C CYS A 109 -3.56 -11.85 -1.64
N ASP A 110 -4.52 -11.66 -0.73
CA ASP A 110 -5.68 -12.53 -0.62
C ASP A 110 -6.82 -11.97 -1.48
N TYR A 111 -7.17 -12.70 -2.53
CA TYR A 111 -8.26 -12.34 -3.43
C TYR A 111 -9.50 -13.18 -3.14
N ASP A 112 -10.48 -12.57 -2.47
CA ASP A 112 -11.81 -13.17 -2.32
C ASP A 112 -12.73 -12.70 -3.47
N ARG A 113 -13.00 -13.62 -4.39
CA ARG A 113 -13.91 -13.43 -5.54
C ARG A 113 -15.33 -13.05 -5.11
N GLN A 114 -15.75 -13.38 -3.90
CA GLN A 114 -17.09 -13.10 -3.38
C GLN A 114 -17.21 -11.65 -2.85
N THR A 115 -16.10 -10.99 -2.55
CA THR A 115 -16.05 -9.60 -2.08
C THR A 115 -15.78 -8.58 -3.18
N VAL A 116 -16.74 -8.40 -4.09
CA VAL A 116 -16.80 -7.21 -4.98
C VAL A 116 -16.93 -5.89 -4.17
N LYS A 117 -17.08 -5.99 -2.85
CA LYS A 117 -17.35 -4.89 -1.91
C LYS A 117 -16.14 -4.44 -1.08
N SER A 118 -14.95 -4.99 -1.29
CA SER A 118 -13.74 -4.57 -0.57
C SER A 118 -12.53 -4.41 -1.48
N ILE A 119 -11.57 -3.59 -1.05
CA ILE A 119 -10.25 -3.51 -1.68
C ILE A 119 -9.47 -4.81 -1.48
N LEU A 120 -8.45 -5.04 -2.32
CA LEU A 120 -7.56 -6.19 -2.20
C LEU A 120 -6.92 -6.24 -0.81
N ARG A 121 -6.92 -7.42 -0.18
CA ARG A 121 -6.25 -7.64 1.10
C ARG A 121 -4.78 -7.96 0.84
N VAL A 122 -3.90 -7.08 1.29
CA VAL A 122 -2.45 -7.18 1.09
C VAL A 122 -1.78 -7.18 2.46
N SER A 123 -0.92 -8.15 2.71
CA SER A 123 -0.12 -8.25 3.93
C SER A 123 1.33 -8.54 3.59
N PRO A 124 2.31 -8.08 4.39
CA PRO A 124 3.70 -8.50 4.21
C PRO A 124 3.80 -10.01 4.36
N LEU A 125 4.58 -10.66 3.50
CA LEU A 125 4.92 -12.06 3.71
C LEU A 125 5.91 -12.14 4.87
N LEU A 126 5.58 -12.97 5.86
CA LEU A 126 6.39 -13.14 7.06
C LEU A 126 7.36 -14.32 6.89
N GLY A 127 8.57 -14.14 7.41
CA GLY A 127 9.55 -15.20 7.54
C GLY A 127 9.22 -16.19 8.65
N ARG A 128 10.12 -17.16 8.84
CA ARG A 128 10.00 -18.15 9.92
C ARG A 128 10.11 -17.54 11.32
N ASP A 129 10.74 -16.38 11.42
CA ASP A 129 10.87 -15.56 12.62
C ASP A 129 9.63 -14.68 12.89
N GLY A 130 8.63 -14.71 12.00
CA GLY A 130 7.44 -13.87 12.09
C GLY A 130 7.66 -12.43 11.65
N GLU A 131 8.84 -12.10 11.10
CA GLU A 131 9.19 -10.75 10.66
C GLU A 131 8.94 -10.59 9.14
N PRO A 132 8.56 -9.39 8.66
CA PRO A 132 8.40 -9.14 7.23
C PRO A 132 9.66 -9.44 6.42
N ILE A 133 9.51 -10.14 5.30
CA ILE A 133 10.62 -10.42 4.38
C ILE A 133 11.00 -9.15 3.62
N VAL A 134 12.12 -8.55 4.04
CA VAL A 134 12.72 -7.38 3.40
C VAL A 134 14.18 -7.66 3.05
N LYS A 135 14.58 -7.39 1.80
CA LYS A 135 15.98 -7.42 1.38
C LYS A 135 16.43 -6.01 1.02
N LYS A 136 17.66 -5.65 1.39
CA LYS A 136 18.22 -4.32 1.14
C LYS A 136 19.55 -4.46 0.42
N LYS A 137 19.80 -3.58 -0.55
CA LYS A 137 21.07 -3.52 -1.27
C LYS A 137 21.45 -2.07 -1.54
N ASN A 138 22.74 -1.79 -1.41
CA ASN A 138 23.35 -0.50 -1.72
C ASN A 138 24.43 -0.73 -2.80
N PRO A 139 24.75 0.26 -3.64
CA PRO A 139 24.21 1.63 -3.67
C PRO A 139 22.83 1.70 -4.36
N GLY A 140 22.24 2.89 -4.50
CA GLY A 140 21.00 3.08 -5.26
C GLY A 140 21.16 2.77 -6.75
N LEU A 141 20.04 2.42 -7.41
CA LEU A 141 20.00 2.00 -8.82
C LEU A 141 20.64 3.04 -9.76
N SER A 142 20.52 4.32 -9.45
CA SER A 142 21.10 5.41 -10.25
C SER A 142 22.62 5.37 -10.35
N SER A 143 23.31 4.65 -9.45
CA SER A 143 24.77 4.46 -9.51
C SER A 143 25.22 3.66 -10.73
N PHE A 144 24.30 2.92 -11.36
CA PHE A 144 24.56 2.09 -12.54
C PHE A 144 24.16 2.78 -13.85
N ALA A 145 23.91 4.09 -13.84
CA ALA A 145 23.47 4.87 -15.00
C ALA A 145 24.35 4.73 -16.26
N LYS A 146 25.65 4.47 -16.07
CA LYS A 146 26.63 4.29 -17.15
C LYS A 146 26.80 2.84 -17.61
N ASP A 147 26.25 1.88 -16.87
CA ASP A 147 26.44 0.44 -17.11
C ASP A 147 25.13 -0.33 -16.81
N PRO A 148 24.18 -0.33 -17.76
CA PRO A 148 22.88 -0.97 -17.58
C PRO A 148 22.97 -2.49 -17.30
N GLU A 149 23.98 -3.17 -17.79
CA GLU A 149 24.18 -4.61 -17.53
C GLU A 149 24.53 -4.86 -16.06
N LYS A 150 25.34 -4.00 -15.45
CA LYS A 150 25.54 -4.02 -13.99
C LYS A 150 24.26 -3.73 -13.21
N ALA A 151 23.34 -2.91 -13.74
CA ALA A 151 22.04 -2.69 -13.10
C ALA A 151 21.19 -3.98 -13.09
N VAL A 152 21.23 -4.78 -14.17
CA VAL A 152 20.58 -6.09 -14.24
C VAL A 152 21.19 -7.04 -13.20
N ALA A 153 22.51 -7.18 -13.16
CA ALA A 153 23.20 -8.02 -12.18
C ALA A 153 22.92 -7.57 -10.73
N TYR A 154 22.85 -6.26 -10.51
CA TYR A 154 22.48 -5.67 -9.23
C TYR A 154 21.08 -6.10 -8.80
N MET A 155 20.08 -5.98 -9.68
CA MET A 155 18.69 -6.40 -9.40
C MET A 155 18.58 -7.91 -9.22
N LYS A 156 19.31 -8.69 -10.02
CA LYS A 156 19.35 -10.14 -9.89
C LYS A 156 19.75 -10.57 -8.49
N GLY A 157 20.86 -10.04 -7.98
CA GLY A 157 21.32 -10.36 -6.63
C GLY A 157 20.42 -9.84 -5.49
N LEU A 158 19.41 -9.00 -5.78
CA LEU A 158 18.39 -8.61 -4.81
C LEU A 158 17.17 -9.54 -4.87
N ILE A 159 16.78 -9.98 -6.06
CA ILE A 159 15.59 -10.80 -6.33
C ILE A 159 15.83 -12.28 -6.08
N ASP A 160 17.02 -12.82 -6.37
CA ASP A 160 17.30 -14.27 -6.27
C ASP A 160 16.87 -14.85 -4.90
N GLY A 161 17.15 -14.13 -3.81
CA GLY A 161 16.81 -14.56 -2.46
C GLY A 161 15.32 -14.52 -2.11
N SER A 162 14.44 -13.94 -2.94
CA SER A 162 12.99 -13.93 -2.69
C SER A 162 12.32 -15.24 -3.10
N LEU A 163 12.91 -15.99 -4.03
CA LEU A 163 12.37 -17.27 -4.50
C LEU A 163 12.24 -18.32 -3.39
N ASP A 164 13.12 -18.27 -2.39
CA ASP A 164 13.09 -19.19 -1.24
C ASP A 164 11.84 -19.05 -0.36
N TYR A 165 11.13 -17.92 -0.46
CA TYR A 165 9.95 -17.62 0.35
C TYR A 165 8.63 -17.82 -0.39
N ILE A 166 8.67 -18.04 -1.71
CA ILE A 166 7.47 -18.16 -2.54
C ILE A 166 7.25 -19.65 -2.85
N PRO A 167 6.03 -20.21 -2.65
CA PRO A 167 5.74 -21.57 -3.07
C PRO A 167 6.01 -21.77 -4.56
N LYS A 168 6.63 -22.90 -4.93
CA LYS A 168 7.11 -23.14 -6.31
C LYS A 168 5.98 -23.04 -7.34
N GLU A 169 4.81 -23.53 -6.97
CA GLU A 169 3.58 -23.50 -7.76
C GLU A 169 3.04 -22.07 -7.97
N SER A 170 3.35 -21.13 -7.08
CA SER A 170 2.90 -19.74 -7.12
C SER A 170 3.88 -18.80 -7.82
N VAL A 171 5.10 -19.25 -8.13
CA VAL A 171 6.13 -18.42 -8.81
C VAL A 171 5.59 -17.82 -10.11
N LYS A 172 4.97 -18.64 -10.96
CA LYS A 172 4.39 -18.21 -12.25
C LYS A 172 3.21 -17.23 -12.13
N GLN A 173 2.63 -17.12 -10.94
CA GLN A 173 1.51 -16.24 -10.64
C GLN A 173 1.94 -15.04 -9.79
N THR A 174 3.23 -14.94 -9.45
CA THR A 174 3.77 -13.86 -8.63
C THR A 174 4.13 -12.68 -9.53
N SER A 175 3.65 -11.49 -9.20
CA SER A 175 4.02 -10.27 -9.93
C SER A 175 5.30 -9.67 -9.37
N LEU A 176 6.18 -9.16 -10.25
CA LEU A 176 7.40 -8.44 -9.86
C LEU A 176 7.35 -7.00 -10.36
N PHE A 177 7.39 -6.07 -9.42
CA PHE A 177 7.45 -4.62 -9.67
C PHE A 177 8.83 -4.08 -9.30
N VAL A 178 9.37 -3.20 -10.14
CA VAL A 178 10.58 -2.42 -9.87
C VAL A 178 10.25 -0.95 -10.08
N LEU A 179 10.03 -0.24 -8.98
CA LEU A 179 9.60 1.16 -8.98
C LEU A 179 10.78 2.02 -8.56
N ALA A 180 11.38 2.73 -9.52
CA ALA A 180 12.48 3.62 -9.25
C ALA A 180 12.00 5.05 -8.97
N THR A 181 12.61 5.69 -7.98
CA THR A 181 12.14 6.98 -7.44
C THR A 181 13.10 8.13 -7.76
N ALA A 182 13.19 9.12 -6.87
CA ALA A 182 13.95 10.37 -7.07
C ALA A 182 15.38 10.18 -7.58
N GLY A 183 16.09 9.12 -7.14
CA GLY A 183 17.46 8.86 -7.59
C GLY A 183 17.60 8.69 -9.10
N MET A 184 16.64 8.01 -9.74
CA MET A 184 16.61 7.83 -11.20
C MET A 184 16.06 9.06 -11.92
N ARG A 185 15.21 9.86 -11.26
CA ARG A 185 14.67 11.13 -11.79
C ARG A 185 15.73 12.22 -11.91
N LEU A 186 16.78 12.17 -11.09
CA LEU A 186 17.90 13.12 -11.13
C LEU A 186 18.90 12.85 -12.26
N LEU A 187 18.82 11.69 -12.92
CA LEU A 187 19.70 11.34 -14.04
C LEU A 187 19.25 12.02 -15.34
N PRO A 188 20.15 12.18 -16.32
CA PRO A 188 19.75 12.46 -17.69
C PRO A 188 18.75 11.41 -18.20
N VAL A 189 17.68 11.86 -18.86
CA VAL A 189 16.57 11.00 -19.33
C VAL A 189 17.07 9.79 -20.12
N GLU A 190 18.08 9.99 -20.97
CA GLU A 190 18.69 8.93 -21.78
C GLU A 190 19.30 7.81 -20.91
N GLN A 191 20.04 8.17 -19.85
CA GLN A 191 20.68 7.20 -18.96
C GLN A 191 19.63 6.42 -18.15
N SER A 192 18.66 7.15 -17.59
CA SER A 192 17.56 6.55 -16.84
C SER A 192 16.77 5.55 -17.70
N THR A 193 16.44 5.96 -18.93
CA THR A 193 15.74 5.11 -19.91
C THR A 193 16.55 3.87 -20.28
N LYS A 194 17.87 4.00 -20.50
CA LYS A 194 18.76 2.88 -20.81
C LYS A 194 18.76 1.82 -19.70
N VAL A 195 18.82 2.25 -18.44
CA VAL A 195 18.75 1.34 -17.28
C VAL A 195 17.40 0.63 -17.21
N ILE A 196 16.29 1.37 -17.28
CA ILE A 196 14.95 0.78 -17.22
C ILE A 196 14.71 -0.19 -18.36
N LYS A 197 15.08 0.16 -19.60
CA LYS A 197 14.95 -0.75 -20.76
C LYS A 197 15.83 -1.99 -20.65
N ALA A 198 16.98 -1.92 -19.99
CA ALA A 198 17.78 -3.12 -19.72
C ALA A 198 17.05 -4.05 -18.74
N LEU A 199 16.47 -3.52 -17.67
CA LEU A 199 15.68 -4.29 -16.71
C LEU A 199 14.42 -4.89 -17.34
N GLN A 200 13.66 -4.10 -18.12
CA GLN A 200 12.47 -4.56 -18.84
C GLN A 200 12.76 -5.71 -19.81
N ARG A 201 13.95 -5.73 -20.44
CA ARG A 201 14.35 -6.83 -21.32
C ARG A 201 14.86 -8.05 -20.58
N ALA A 202 15.60 -7.87 -19.49
CA ALA A 202 16.29 -8.95 -18.81
C ALA A 202 15.45 -9.66 -17.75
N LEU A 203 14.65 -8.92 -16.95
CA LEU A 203 13.93 -9.54 -15.83
C LEU A 203 12.89 -10.59 -16.28
N PRO A 204 12.12 -10.40 -17.37
CA PRO A 204 11.21 -11.43 -17.87
C PRO A 204 11.90 -12.69 -18.42
N THR A 205 13.19 -12.61 -18.78
CA THR A 205 13.95 -13.78 -19.27
C THR A 205 14.68 -14.51 -18.15
N LEU A 206 14.94 -13.83 -17.03
CA LEU A 206 15.61 -14.38 -15.85
C LEU A 206 14.66 -15.07 -14.88
N TYR A 207 13.37 -14.71 -14.89
CA TYR A 207 12.40 -15.19 -13.91
C TYR A 207 11.07 -15.55 -14.55
N ASP A 208 10.43 -16.57 -13.99
CA ASP A 208 9.09 -17.02 -14.35
C ASP A 208 7.96 -16.15 -13.73
N PHE A 209 8.31 -15.01 -13.12
CA PHE A 209 7.33 -14.07 -12.55
C PHE A 209 6.48 -13.40 -13.64
N ILE A 210 5.33 -12.87 -13.25
CA ILE A 210 4.56 -11.94 -14.07
C ILE A 210 5.28 -10.60 -14.08
N VAL A 211 5.89 -10.26 -15.21
CA VAL A 211 6.60 -9.01 -15.44
C VAL A 211 6.10 -8.37 -16.73
N SER A 212 5.51 -7.19 -16.64
CA SER A 212 5.19 -6.33 -17.78
C SER A 212 6.14 -5.12 -17.83
N GLU A 213 6.18 -4.44 -18.97
CA GLU A 213 6.90 -3.17 -19.10
C GLU A 213 6.40 -2.13 -18.09
N THR A 214 5.10 -2.13 -17.78
CA THR A 214 4.49 -1.24 -16.78
C THR A 214 4.81 -1.61 -15.34
N ASN A 215 5.38 -2.79 -15.08
CA ASN A 215 5.84 -3.14 -13.73
C ASN A 215 7.23 -2.60 -13.41
N ILE A 216 7.99 -2.16 -14.42
CA ILE A 216 9.36 -1.69 -14.28
C ILE A 216 9.44 -0.27 -14.84
N GLU A 217 9.43 0.72 -13.95
CA GLU A 217 9.37 2.12 -14.37
C GLU A 217 10.07 3.07 -13.38
N VAL A 218 10.34 4.30 -13.85
CA VAL A 218 10.63 5.42 -12.96
C VAL A 218 9.31 6.10 -12.64
N ILE A 219 8.82 5.88 -11.42
CA ILE A 219 7.56 6.50 -11.01
C ILE A 219 7.73 8.01 -10.85
N THR A 220 6.67 8.74 -11.20
CA THR A 220 6.63 10.18 -10.94
C THR A 220 6.56 10.44 -9.43
N GLY A 221 7.00 11.61 -9.00
CA GLY A 221 6.83 12.02 -7.60
C GLY A 221 5.36 12.00 -7.17
N LYS A 222 4.45 12.31 -8.12
CA LYS A 222 3.01 12.26 -7.89
C LYS A 222 2.56 10.86 -7.48
N TRP A 223 2.94 9.82 -8.24
CA TRP A 223 2.58 8.45 -7.89
C TRP A 223 3.29 7.95 -6.63
N GLU A 224 4.54 8.36 -6.38
CA GLU A 224 5.24 8.04 -5.13
C GLU A 224 4.47 8.57 -3.91
N GLY A 225 4.00 9.82 -3.96
CA GLY A 225 3.18 10.41 -2.89
C GLY A 225 1.80 9.75 -2.74
N ILE A 226 1.15 9.40 -3.86
CA ILE A 226 -0.13 8.67 -3.84
C ILE A 226 0.05 7.29 -3.21
N TYR A 227 1.07 6.53 -3.60
CA TYR A 227 1.32 5.21 -3.03
C TYR A 227 1.62 5.31 -1.54
N ALA A 228 2.43 6.28 -1.09
CA ALA A 228 2.66 6.53 0.33
C ALA A 228 1.35 6.82 1.09
N TRP A 229 0.48 7.66 0.52
CA TRP A 229 -0.84 7.95 1.08
C TRP A 229 -1.76 6.71 1.12
N VAL A 230 -1.78 5.90 0.07
CA VAL A 230 -2.54 4.64 0.03
C VAL A 230 -2.02 3.69 1.10
N SER A 231 -0.71 3.48 1.19
CA SER A 231 -0.11 2.55 2.16
C SER A 231 -0.44 2.93 3.61
N ILE A 232 -0.30 4.20 3.99
CA ILE A 232 -0.61 4.65 5.36
C ILE A 232 -2.11 4.49 5.67
N ASN A 233 -2.98 4.88 4.75
CA ASN A 233 -4.42 4.77 4.97
C ASN A 233 -4.92 3.33 4.94
N TYR A 234 -4.25 2.46 4.19
CA TYR A 234 -4.50 1.02 4.18
C TYR A 234 -4.19 0.40 5.55
N VAL A 235 -2.98 0.61 6.09
CA VAL A 235 -2.60 0.04 7.40
C VAL A 235 -3.38 0.65 8.57
N LEU A 236 -3.88 1.88 8.40
CA LEU A 236 -4.77 2.53 9.37
C LEU A 236 -6.25 2.11 9.22
N GLY A 237 -6.59 1.22 8.30
CA GLY A 237 -7.97 0.74 8.07
C GLY A 237 -8.94 1.81 7.59
N ARG A 238 -8.44 2.88 6.95
CA ARG A 238 -9.27 4.05 6.55
C ARG A 238 -10.12 3.80 5.30
N PHE A 239 -9.82 2.72 4.59
CA PHE A 239 -10.60 2.30 3.44
C PHE A 239 -11.73 1.33 3.80
N ASP A 240 -11.86 0.94 5.07
CA ASP A 240 -12.94 0.09 5.51
C ASP A 240 -14.24 0.90 5.58
N ASN A 241 -15.28 0.41 4.91
CA ASN A 241 -16.61 1.05 4.86
C ASN A 241 -17.42 0.88 6.16
N GLY A 242 -16.75 0.86 7.33
CA GLY A 242 -17.40 0.76 8.64
C GLY A 242 -18.19 -0.54 8.88
N ARG A 243 -17.98 -1.59 8.07
CA ARG A 243 -18.74 -2.86 8.12
C ARG A 243 -17.92 -4.07 8.55
N THR A 244 -16.60 -3.92 8.69
CA THR A 244 -15.69 -4.99 9.11
C THR A 244 -15.15 -4.68 10.50
N SER A 245 -15.80 -5.21 11.52
CA SER A 245 -15.31 -5.21 12.91
C SER A 245 -14.09 -6.13 13.12
N SER A 246 -13.36 -6.45 12.06
CA SER A 246 -12.29 -7.44 12.03
C SER A 246 -10.97 -6.90 11.47
N SER A 247 -10.75 -5.58 11.54
CA SER A 247 -9.41 -5.04 11.36
C SER A 247 -8.55 -5.55 12.53
N GLU A 248 -7.58 -6.43 12.25
CA GLU A 248 -6.52 -6.82 13.19
C GLU A 248 -5.70 -5.63 13.69
N PHE A 249 -5.84 -4.47 13.04
CA PHE A 249 -5.22 -3.21 13.42
C PHE A 249 -6.21 -2.32 14.18
N PRO A 250 -5.90 -1.90 15.42
CA PRO A 250 -6.73 -0.97 16.16
C PRO A 250 -6.90 0.33 15.37
N THR A 251 -8.14 0.80 15.21
CA THR A 251 -8.43 2.12 14.65
C THR A 251 -7.85 3.17 15.60
N LEU A 252 -6.68 3.74 15.24
CA LEU A 252 -5.92 4.68 16.08
C LEU A 252 -6.56 6.07 16.21
N THR A 253 -7.73 6.32 15.62
CA THR A 253 -8.47 7.57 15.81
C THR A 253 -9.96 7.33 16.03
N PRO A 254 -10.60 8.09 16.92
CA PRO A 254 -12.05 8.18 16.99
C PRO A 254 -12.64 8.59 15.62
N PRO A 255 -13.78 8.01 15.18
CA PRO A 255 -14.44 8.33 13.93
C PRO A 255 -15.18 9.68 14.04
N ASN A 256 -14.45 10.77 14.30
CA ASN A 256 -15.07 12.09 14.54
C ASN A 256 -15.00 13.02 13.33
N SER A 257 -14.53 12.55 12.18
CA SER A 257 -14.62 13.29 10.92
C SER A 257 -14.93 12.31 9.79
N LEU A 258 -16.20 12.30 9.37
CA LEU A 258 -16.60 11.62 8.15
C LEU A 258 -16.40 12.59 6.99
N LEU A 259 -15.54 12.23 6.05
CA LEU A 259 -15.43 12.89 4.76
C LEU A 259 -16.34 12.12 3.81
N ASN A 260 -17.39 12.73 3.25
CA ASN A 260 -18.31 12.08 2.32
C ASN A 260 -18.93 10.75 2.82
N GLY A 261 -19.20 10.65 4.13
CA GLY A 261 -19.79 9.45 4.74
C GLY A 261 -18.82 8.27 4.94
N ARG A 262 -17.52 8.44 4.64
CA ARG A 262 -16.45 7.48 4.93
C ARG A 262 -15.52 7.99 6.03
N ILE A 263 -14.73 7.07 6.60
CA ILE A 263 -13.69 7.40 7.57
C ILE A 263 -12.71 8.39 6.92
N SER A 264 -12.45 9.54 7.55
CA SER A 264 -11.41 10.46 7.07
C SER A 264 -10.07 9.76 7.01
N THR A 265 -9.38 9.97 5.90
CA THR A 265 -8.00 9.53 5.69
C THR A 265 -7.02 10.45 6.41
N ALA A 266 -5.80 9.97 6.61
CA ALA A 266 -4.67 10.75 7.11
C ALA A 266 -3.89 11.33 5.92
N GLY A 267 -3.42 12.57 6.05
CA GLY A 267 -2.41 13.11 5.16
C GLY A 267 -1.03 12.49 5.41
N VAL A 268 -0.17 12.51 4.41
CA VAL A 268 1.18 11.94 4.44
C VAL A 268 2.21 12.97 4.01
N LEU A 269 3.30 13.01 4.78
CA LEU A 269 4.55 13.69 4.45
C LEU A 269 5.63 12.62 4.37
N ASP A 270 6.25 12.45 3.21
CA ASP A 270 7.30 11.45 3.00
C ASP A 270 8.61 12.13 2.61
N LEU A 271 9.60 12.11 3.51
CA LEU A 271 10.91 12.73 3.31
C LEU A 271 11.93 11.65 2.92
N GLY A 272 12.11 11.47 1.62
CA GLY A 272 13.11 10.57 1.06
C GLY A 272 14.53 11.16 1.07
N GLY A 273 15.47 10.42 0.51
CA GLY A 273 16.86 10.89 0.38
C GLY A 273 17.02 12.04 -0.61
N ALA A 274 16.21 12.07 -1.68
CA ALA A 274 16.34 13.04 -2.77
C ALA A 274 15.07 13.86 -3.06
N SER A 275 13.92 13.56 -2.46
CA SER A 275 12.70 14.36 -2.59
C SER A 275 11.86 14.35 -1.32
N LEU A 276 10.92 15.29 -1.26
CA LEU A 276 9.84 15.36 -0.28
C LEU A 276 8.48 15.27 -0.99
N GLN A 277 7.56 14.48 -0.46
CA GLN A 277 6.22 14.31 -0.98
C GLN A 277 5.19 14.74 0.07
N VAL A 278 4.13 15.41 -0.39
CA VAL A 278 2.96 15.81 0.41
C VAL A 278 1.74 15.23 -0.26
N ALA A 279 0.90 14.50 0.47
CA ALA A 279 -0.30 13.88 -0.08
C ALA A 279 -1.46 13.86 0.92
N TYR A 280 -2.65 14.31 0.54
CA TYR A 280 -3.85 14.23 1.38
C TYR A 280 -5.13 14.24 0.56
N GLU A 281 -6.19 13.64 1.09
CA GLU A 281 -7.50 13.63 0.45
C GLU A 281 -8.16 15.00 0.53
N VAL A 282 -8.84 15.38 -0.55
CA VAL A 282 -9.65 16.59 -0.64
C VAL A 282 -11.07 16.24 -1.07
N LYS A 283 -12.03 17.09 -0.71
CA LYS A 283 -13.39 17.00 -1.23
C LYS A 283 -13.38 17.36 -2.71
N ARG A 284 -14.05 16.57 -3.56
CA ARG A 284 -14.13 16.80 -5.01
C ARG A 284 -14.66 18.20 -5.32
N GLU A 285 -15.64 18.66 -4.55
CA GLU A 285 -16.29 19.97 -4.71
C GLU A 285 -15.35 21.12 -4.39
N ALA A 286 -14.35 20.91 -3.53
CA ALA A 286 -13.35 21.92 -3.17
C ALA A 286 -12.30 22.14 -4.26
N VAL A 287 -12.22 21.26 -5.26
CA VAL A 287 -11.22 21.32 -6.34
C VAL A 287 -11.75 22.06 -7.58
N HIS A 288 -13.07 22.15 -7.75
CA HIS A 288 -13.67 22.77 -8.92
C HIS A 288 -13.41 24.29 -8.95
N GLY A 289 -12.68 24.77 -9.95
CA GLY A 289 -12.31 26.18 -10.10
C GLY A 289 -10.98 26.61 -9.46
N LEU A 290 -10.15 25.65 -9.01
CA LEU A 290 -8.79 25.94 -8.54
C LEU A 290 -7.80 26.20 -9.69
N VAL A 291 -6.77 26.98 -9.37
CA VAL A 291 -5.81 27.56 -10.33
C VAL A 291 -4.93 26.52 -11.05
N ASP A 292 -4.74 25.33 -10.47
CA ASP A 292 -3.94 24.26 -11.08
C ASP A 292 -4.46 22.87 -10.70
N GLU A 293 -5.15 22.21 -11.64
CA GLU A 293 -5.68 20.86 -11.49
C GLU A 293 -4.57 19.78 -11.46
N SER A 294 -3.33 20.10 -11.85
CA SER A 294 -2.24 19.12 -11.97
C SER A 294 -1.83 18.49 -10.62
N PHE A 295 -2.05 19.21 -9.51
CA PHE A 295 -1.80 18.74 -8.14
C PHE A 295 -2.84 17.73 -7.65
N TYR A 296 -3.95 17.54 -8.36
CA TYR A 296 -5.02 16.65 -7.93
C TYR A 296 -5.02 15.37 -8.75
N GLN A 297 -5.32 14.24 -8.11
CA GLN A 297 -5.49 12.95 -8.77
C GLN A 297 -6.76 12.27 -8.27
N GLU A 298 -7.64 11.89 -9.19
CA GLU A 298 -8.66 10.89 -8.89
C GLU A 298 -8.04 9.49 -8.99
N ILE A 299 -8.22 8.68 -7.96
CA ILE A 299 -7.84 7.26 -7.94
C ILE A 299 -9.05 6.41 -7.55
N ASN A 300 -9.10 5.19 -8.08
CA ASN A 300 -10.06 4.17 -7.69
C ASN A 300 -9.31 2.96 -7.12
N LEU A 301 -9.55 2.63 -5.85
CA LEU A 301 -8.95 1.45 -5.20
C LEU A 301 -9.86 0.21 -5.30
N GLY A 302 -11.09 0.38 -5.79
CA GLY A 302 -12.06 -0.70 -5.97
C GLY A 302 -11.94 -1.36 -7.34
N CYS A 303 -12.53 -2.54 -7.48
CA CYS A 303 -12.58 -3.28 -8.75
C CYS A 303 -13.72 -2.84 -9.70
N ASN A 304 -14.61 -1.95 -9.25
CA ASN A 304 -15.73 -1.46 -10.04
C ASN A 304 -15.59 0.05 -10.28
N ASP A 305 -15.32 0.43 -11.53
CA ASP A 305 -15.11 1.83 -11.95
C ASP A 305 -16.38 2.70 -11.87
N THR A 306 -17.56 2.07 -11.83
CA THR A 306 -18.82 2.80 -11.67
C THR A 306 -19.14 3.09 -10.20
N SER A 307 -18.53 2.37 -9.26
CA SER A 307 -18.79 2.55 -7.83
C SER A 307 -18.01 3.75 -7.28
N PRO A 308 -18.65 4.68 -6.55
CA PRO A 308 -17.95 5.78 -5.89
C PRO A 308 -17.24 5.34 -4.59
N SER A 309 -17.50 4.13 -4.10
CA SER A 309 -17.14 3.69 -2.74
C SER A 309 -15.65 3.74 -2.44
N PHE A 310 -14.81 3.55 -3.46
CA PHE A 310 -13.36 3.53 -3.35
C PHE A 310 -12.68 4.57 -4.25
N LYS A 311 -13.42 5.63 -4.62
CA LYS A 311 -12.88 6.77 -5.37
C LYS A 311 -12.40 7.86 -4.43
N PHE A 312 -11.18 8.33 -4.63
CA PHE A 312 -10.56 9.37 -3.81
C PHE A 312 -9.98 10.45 -4.71
N THR A 313 -10.15 11.70 -4.31
CA THR A 313 -9.43 12.83 -4.92
C THR A 313 -8.32 13.22 -3.95
N VAL A 314 -7.07 13.08 -4.40
CA VAL A 314 -5.89 13.30 -3.57
C VAL A 314 -5.12 14.50 -4.11
N PHE A 315 -4.90 15.51 -3.26
CA PHE A 315 -3.89 16.51 -3.52
C PHE A 315 -2.52 15.85 -3.30
N VAL A 316 -1.63 15.98 -4.27
CA VAL A 316 -0.25 15.53 -4.17
C VAL A 316 0.68 16.56 -4.79
N ASN A 317 1.77 16.85 -4.08
CA ASN A 317 2.90 17.58 -4.64
C ASN A 317 4.23 16.90 -4.27
N THR A 318 5.24 17.10 -5.11
CA THR A 318 6.60 16.58 -4.89
C THR A 318 7.64 17.66 -5.11
N TYR A 319 8.52 17.79 -4.11
CA TYR A 319 9.66 18.69 -4.13
C TYR A 319 10.93 17.87 -4.40
N LEU A 320 11.28 17.72 -5.68
CA LEU A 320 12.53 17.07 -6.07
C LEU A 320 13.72 17.95 -5.67
N GLY A 321 14.75 17.34 -5.08
CA GLY A 321 15.91 18.05 -4.52
C GLY A 321 15.75 18.53 -3.07
N TYR A 322 14.57 18.34 -2.48
CA TYR A 322 14.29 18.67 -1.07
C TYR A 322 14.36 17.45 -0.14
N GLY A 323 14.93 16.34 -0.61
CA GLY A 323 15.19 15.17 0.23
C GLY A 323 16.31 15.41 1.23
N ALA A 324 16.37 14.57 2.26
CA ALA A 324 17.30 14.75 3.38
C ALA A 324 18.78 14.77 2.95
N ASN A 325 19.20 13.85 2.06
CA ASN A 325 20.59 13.80 1.61
C ASN A 325 20.91 14.96 0.68
N THR A 326 19.99 15.30 -0.24
CA THR A 326 20.20 16.45 -1.13
C THR A 326 20.26 17.76 -0.34
N ALA A 327 19.45 17.91 0.71
CA ALA A 327 19.52 19.07 1.60
C ALA A 327 20.88 19.19 2.28
N VAL A 328 21.44 18.07 2.78
CA VAL A 328 22.79 18.03 3.35
C VAL A 328 23.84 18.39 2.29
N GLU A 329 23.80 17.80 1.11
CA GLU A 329 24.76 18.08 0.02
C GLU A 329 24.73 19.56 -0.43
N LEU A 330 23.53 20.14 -0.55
CA LEU A 330 23.35 21.55 -0.88
C LEU A 330 23.88 22.47 0.22
N TYR A 331 23.66 22.09 1.48
CA TYR A 331 24.15 22.84 2.64
C TYR A 331 25.67 22.82 2.73
N GLU A 332 26.30 21.64 2.60
CA GLU A 332 27.75 21.49 2.57
C GLU A 332 28.38 22.26 1.40
N SER A 333 27.75 22.19 0.21
CA SER A 333 28.18 22.96 -0.95
C SER A 333 28.09 24.47 -0.74
N TRP A 334 27.05 24.94 -0.05
CA TRP A 334 26.90 26.34 0.32
C TRP A 334 27.97 26.78 1.33
N LEU A 335 28.24 25.98 2.37
CA LEU A 335 29.29 26.24 3.35
C LEU A 335 30.67 26.35 2.70
N ALA A 336 31.00 25.42 1.79
CA ALA A 336 32.26 25.43 1.07
C ALA A 336 32.43 26.69 0.20
N LYS A 337 31.38 27.07 -0.55
CA LYS A 337 31.39 28.29 -1.39
C LYS A 337 31.54 29.56 -0.56
N THR A 338 30.85 29.65 0.58
CA THR A 338 30.92 30.81 1.47
C THR A 338 32.31 30.91 2.12
N SER A 339 32.87 29.79 2.59
CA SER A 339 34.21 29.74 3.17
C SER A 339 35.29 30.17 2.17
N LEU A 340 35.20 29.72 0.92
CA LEU A 340 36.13 30.11 -0.15
C LEU A 340 36.05 31.61 -0.48
N LYS A 341 34.85 32.20 -0.48
CA LYS A 341 34.68 33.65 -0.69
C LYS A 341 35.32 34.48 0.42
N THR A 342 35.22 34.02 1.67
CA THR A 342 35.84 34.69 2.83
C THR A 342 37.36 34.61 2.79
N LEU A 343 37.93 33.48 2.35
CA LEU A 343 39.38 33.31 2.19
C LEU A 343 39.99 34.16 1.05
N GLY A 344 39.25 34.36 -0.04
CA GLY A 344 39.70 35.16 -1.18
C GLY A 344 39.79 36.67 -0.91
N ASN A 345 39.23 37.17 0.19
CA ASN A 345 39.09 38.61 0.46
C ASN A 345 40.10 39.15 1.49
N GLY A 346 41.22 38.47 1.72
CA GLY A 346 42.41 38.99 2.44
C GLY A 346 42.27 39.28 3.94
N ASN A 347 41.06 39.27 4.50
CA ASN A 347 40.84 39.45 5.94
C ASN A 347 40.77 38.10 6.65
N SER A 348 41.93 37.50 6.89
CA SER A 348 42.09 36.33 7.76
C SER A 348 41.97 36.73 9.23
N ARG A 349 40.73 36.90 9.70
CA ARG A 349 40.40 36.68 11.11
C ARG A 349 39.22 35.73 11.19
N TYR A 350 39.58 34.45 11.33
CA TYR A 350 38.77 33.30 11.70
C TYR A 350 37.26 33.55 11.85
N ALA A 351 36.49 33.20 10.83
CA ALA A 351 35.06 32.95 10.97
C ALA A 351 34.80 31.47 10.70
N TYR A 352 35.22 30.62 11.64
CA TYR A 352 34.59 29.31 11.78
C TYR A 352 33.27 29.53 12.51
N ASP A 353 32.26 30.01 11.80
CA ASP A 353 30.90 29.90 12.30
C ASP A 353 30.54 28.42 12.13
N MET A 354 30.90 27.62 13.14
CA MET A 354 30.61 26.19 13.15
C MET A 354 29.11 26.04 13.00
N PRO A 355 28.62 25.41 11.93
CA PRO A 355 27.20 25.40 11.70
C PRO A 355 26.55 24.56 12.79
N SER A 356 25.56 25.13 13.50
CA SER A 356 24.88 24.51 14.64
C SER A 356 24.25 23.14 14.36
N CYS A 357 24.11 22.77 13.08
CA CYS A 357 23.62 21.48 12.61
C CYS A 357 24.70 20.38 12.53
N LEU A 358 25.99 20.70 12.66
CA LEU A 358 27.09 19.73 12.59
C LEU A 358 27.72 19.53 13.98
N ALA A 359 27.46 18.38 14.61
CA ALA A 359 28.04 18.04 15.91
C ALA A 359 29.57 17.85 15.89
N SER A 360 30.16 17.56 14.72
CA SER A 360 31.60 17.47 14.49
C SER A 360 31.87 17.61 12.99
N MET A 361 32.84 18.43 12.59
CA MET A 361 33.20 18.57 11.18
C MET A 361 34.26 17.51 10.83
N ARG A 362 33.88 16.51 10.02
CA ARG A 362 34.84 15.60 9.40
C ARG A 362 35.27 16.23 8.08
N LEU A 363 36.56 16.56 7.96
CA LEU A 363 37.15 16.94 6.68
C LEU A 363 37.23 15.65 5.85
N ILE A 364 36.39 15.54 4.82
CA ILE A 364 36.40 14.40 3.92
C ILE A 364 36.94 14.87 2.57
N ASN A 365 37.93 14.14 2.05
CA ASN A 365 38.44 14.36 0.71
C ASN A 365 37.34 14.04 -0.30
N HIS A 366 36.85 15.04 -1.02
CA HIS A 366 35.70 14.89 -1.91
C HIS A 366 35.97 13.95 -3.11
N THR A 367 37.23 13.76 -3.49
CA THR A 367 37.64 12.87 -4.60
C THR A 367 37.88 11.44 -4.16
N SER A 368 38.39 11.21 -2.95
CA SER A 368 38.71 9.85 -2.46
C SER A 368 37.73 9.31 -1.40
N LYS A 369 36.78 10.14 -0.93
CA LYS A 369 35.90 9.86 0.22
C LYS A 369 36.66 9.45 1.51
N GLN A 370 37.95 9.73 1.61
CA GLN A 370 38.74 9.46 2.81
C GLN A 370 38.58 10.57 3.83
N LEU A 371 38.55 10.21 5.12
CA LEU A 371 38.65 11.18 6.21
C LEU A 371 40.07 11.78 6.22
N ILE A 372 40.16 13.09 6.00
CA ILE A 372 41.40 13.87 6.12
C ILE A 372 41.61 14.29 7.59
N GLY A 373 40.54 14.41 8.36
CA GLY A 373 40.61 14.68 9.79
C GLY A 373 39.23 14.84 10.42
N SER A 374 39.18 14.75 11.74
CA SER A 374 37.99 15.08 12.53
C SER A 374 38.32 16.26 13.44
N LEU A 375 37.61 17.37 13.29
CA LEU A 375 37.51 18.35 14.36
C LEU A 375 36.32 17.93 15.24
N CYS A 376 36.63 17.30 16.37
CA CYS A 376 35.71 17.24 17.50
C CYS A 376 35.92 18.50 18.35
N LEU A 377 34.82 19.00 18.94
CA LEU A 377 34.90 19.83 20.14
C LEU A 377 35.60 19.07 21.27
#